data_AF-A0A5D0U1T1-F1
#
_entry.id   AF-A0A5D0U1T1-F1
#
_cell.length_a   1.000
_cell.length_b   1.000
_cell.length_c   1.000
_cell.angle_alpha   90.00
_cell.angle_beta   90.00
_cell.angle_gamma   90.00
#
_symmetry.space_group_name_H-M   'P 1'
#
loop_
_entity.id
_entity.type
_entity.pdbx_description
1 polymer ?
#
loop_
_entity_poly.entity_id
_entity_poly.type
_entity_poly.pdbx_seq_one_letter_code
_entity_poly.pdbx_strand_id
1 'polypeptide(L)'
;MTISEKVTRLRDENPGWRIEHVESRPVPWLGVREPSGKWIGGHSVVEAKLPGYLGRLMSQAIDLAALASGKEAFPYAERMEHLTSLRRWFPEWAFEVCDTQPVWHGQRSYVDYAERAAAFTEVRGSDPRELALLLLRLPRAEAGVGEDEEDAR
;
A
#
# COMPACT_ATOMS: atom_id res chain seq x y z
N MET A 1 18.26 4.60 -21.43
CA MET A 1 17.50 5.48 -20.52
C MET A 1 18.21 5.53 -19.17
N THR A 2 18.62 6.72 -18.75
CA THR A 2 19.23 6.98 -17.44
C THR A 2 18.20 6.84 -16.31
N ILE A 3 18.67 6.75 -15.05
CA ILE A 3 17.77 6.74 -13.88
C ILE A 3 16.93 8.02 -13.85
N SER A 4 17.53 9.17 -14.12
CA SER A 4 16.81 10.46 -14.17
C SER A 4 15.70 10.44 -15.22
N GLU A 5 15.95 9.93 -16.42
CA GLU A 5 14.93 9.84 -17.49
C GLU A 5 13.78 8.90 -17.08
N LYS A 6 14.10 7.76 -16.44
CA LYS A 6 13.10 6.82 -15.92
C LYS A 6 12.24 7.46 -14.82
N VAL A 7 12.84 8.21 -13.89
CA VAL A 7 12.12 8.92 -12.83
C VAL A 7 11.21 10.00 -13.42
N THR A 8 11.70 10.80 -14.37
CA THR A 8 10.88 11.82 -15.06
C THR A 8 9.68 11.18 -15.73
N ARG A 9 9.89 10.13 -16.52
CA ARG A 9 8.80 9.41 -17.17
C ARG A 9 7.76 8.87 -16.19
N LEU A 10 8.20 8.23 -15.09
CA LEU A 10 7.28 7.70 -14.08
C LEU A 10 6.45 8.81 -13.41
N ARG A 11 7.03 10.00 -13.18
CA ARG A 11 6.32 11.15 -12.62
C ARG A 11 5.27 11.69 -13.58
N ASP A 12 5.60 11.75 -14.86
CA ASP A 12 4.68 12.21 -15.90
C ASP A 12 3.50 11.24 -16.05
N GLU A 13 3.77 9.93 -15.97
CA GLU A 13 2.74 8.87 -16.06
C GLU A 13 1.90 8.74 -14.77
N ASN A 14 2.43 9.14 -13.60
CA ASN A 14 1.79 8.93 -12.29
C ASN A 14 1.77 10.24 -11.47
N PRO A 15 0.98 11.25 -11.87
CA PRO A 15 0.93 12.53 -11.18
C PRO A 15 0.46 12.37 -9.74
N GLY A 16 1.10 13.12 -8.82
CA GLY A 16 0.81 13.08 -7.39
C GLY A 16 1.64 12.06 -6.59
N TRP A 17 2.45 11.24 -7.25
CA TRP A 17 3.43 10.37 -6.60
C TRP A 17 4.80 11.04 -6.52
N ARG A 18 5.42 11.01 -5.32
CA ARG A 18 6.84 11.23 -5.15
C ARG A 18 7.57 9.94 -5.50
N ILE A 19 8.55 10.03 -6.39
CA ILE A 19 9.35 8.88 -6.84
C ILE A 19 10.81 9.10 -6.50
N GLU A 20 11.40 8.08 -5.88
CA GLU A 20 12.79 8.03 -5.43
C GLU A 20 13.46 6.74 -5.90
N HIS A 21 14.78 6.81 -6.11
CA HIS A 21 15.62 5.67 -6.44
C HIS A 21 16.82 5.63 -5.52
N VAL A 22 16.98 4.54 -4.76
CA VAL A 22 18.05 4.37 -3.77
C VAL A 22 18.81 3.08 -4.06
N GLU A 23 19.95 3.21 -4.74
CA GLU A 23 20.75 2.07 -5.24
C GLU A 23 21.23 1.12 -4.14
N SER A 24 21.37 1.60 -2.91
CA SER A 24 21.82 0.77 -1.78
C SER A 24 20.73 -0.16 -1.23
N ARG A 25 19.49 -0.09 -1.73
CA ARG A 25 18.37 -0.93 -1.28
C ARG A 25 18.16 -2.10 -2.25
N PRO A 26 17.91 -3.32 -1.75
CA PRO A 26 17.55 -4.47 -2.61
C PRO A 26 16.26 -4.26 -3.42
N VAL A 27 15.39 -3.35 -2.96
CA VAL A 27 14.21 -2.86 -3.69
C VAL A 27 14.40 -1.35 -3.90
N PRO A 28 15.11 -0.92 -4.96
CA PRO A 28 15.65 0.44 -5.06
C PRO A 28 14.64 1.49 -5.54
N TRP A 29 13.52 1.10 -6.15
CA TRP A 29 12.51 2.04 -6.63
C TRP A 29 11.43 2.22 -5.57
N LEU A 30 11.18 3.47 -5.18
CA LEU A 30 10.20 3.85 -4.17
C LEU A 30 9.22 4.86 -4.76
N GLY A 31 7.92 4.62 -4.54
CA GLY A 31 6.85 5.56 -4.81
C GLY A 31 6.09 5.85 -3.52
N VAL A 32 5.91 7.12 -3.20
CA VAL A 32 5.14 7.58 -2.04
C VAL A 32 4.06 8.56 -2.47
N ARG A 33 2.85 8.41 -1.95
CA ARG A 33 1.76 9.33 -2.14
C ARG A 33 1.18 9.76 -0.81
N GLU A 34 1.42 11.02 -0.47
CA GLU A 34 0.96 11.62 0.77
C GLU A 34 -0.56 11.91 0.71
N PRO A 35 -1.26 11.84 1.86
CA PRO A 35 -2.63 12.31 1.97
C PRO A 35 -2.78 13.78 1.54
N SER A 36 -3.87 14.09 0.85
CA SER A 36 -4.22 15.44 0.40
C SER A 36 -5.75 15.58 0.27
N GLY A 37 -6.24 16.79 -0.01
CA GLY A 37 -7.67 17.00 -0.27
C GLY A 37 -8.23 16.23 -1.48
N LYS A 38 -7.36 15.68 -2.34
CA LYS A 38 -7.74 14.86 -3.52
C LYS A 38 -7.37 13.37 -3.37
N TRP A 39 -6.74 12.99 -2.28
CA TRP A 39 -6.30 11.63 -2.00
C TRP A 39 -6.30 11.45 -0.50
N ILE A 40 -7.42 10.97 0.04
CA ILE A 40 -7.58 10.95 1.50
C ILE A 40 -6.69 9.88 2.12
N GLY A 41 -6.44 8.78 1.41
CA GLY A 41 -5.60 7.68 1.86
C GLY A 41 -5.78 6.47 0.94
N GLY A 42 -5.29 5.32 1.39
CA GLY A 42 -5.37 4.07 0.65
C GLY A 42 -3.99 3.54 0.40
N HIS A 43 -3.73 3.12 -0.83
CA HIS A 43 -2.46 2.54 -1.20
C HIS A 43 -1.40 3.65 -1.38
N SER A 44 -0.51 3.80 -0.39
CA SER A 44 0.28 5.04 -0.19
C SER A 44 1.78 4.89 -0.40
N VAL A 45 2.34 3.68 -0.23
CA VAL A 45 3.77 3.43 -0.50
C VAL A 45 3.95 2.12 -1.27
N VAL A 46 4.80 2.20 -2.31
CA VAL A 46 5.22 1.09 -3.16
C VAL A 46 6.71 1.00 -3.29
N GLU A 47 7.18 -0.24 -3.34
CA GLU A 47 8.56 -0.53 -3.65
C GLU A 47 8.65 -1.56 -4.78
N ALA A 48 9.64 -1.38 -5.67
CA ALA A 48 9.91 -2.33 -6.73
C ALA A 48 11.40 -2.48 -7.08
N LYS A 49 11.76 -3.65 -7.60
CA LYS A 49 13.09 -3.93 -8.15
C LYS A 49 13.33 -3.22 -9.48
N LEU A 50 12.26 -2.98 -10.25
CA LEU A 50 12.31 -2.35 -11.57
C LEU A 50 11.30 -1.21 -11.69
N PRO A 51 11.61 -0.15 -12.48
CA PRO A 51 10.73 1.01 -12.64
C PRO A 51 9.39 0.66 -13.28
N GLY A 52 9.36 -0.31 -14.19
CA GLY A 52 8.12 -0.75 -14.83
C GLY A 52 7.14 -1.43 -13.86
N TYR A 53 7.66 -2.12 -12.85
CA TYR A 53 6.82 -2.67 -11.78
C TYR A 53 6.31 -1.55 -10.86
N LEU A 54 7.16 -0.57 -10.53
CA LEU A 54 6.73 0.60 -9.75
C LEU A 54 5.55 1.32 -10.44
N GLY A 55 5.66 1.58 -11.75
CA GLY A 55 4.59 2.22 -12.52
C GLY A 55 3.28 1.44 -12.49
N ARG A 56 3.34 0.10 -12.60
CA ARG A 56 2.17 -0.78 -12.47
C ARG A 56 1.51 -0.63 -11.11
N LEU A 57 2.28 -0.74 -10.03
CA LEU A 57 1.76 -0.63 -8.66
C LEU A 57 1.10 0.74 -8.42
N MET A 58 1.72 1.83 -8.88
CA MET A 58 1.16 3.18 -8.77
C MET A 58 -0.14 3.33 -9.57
N SER A 59 -0.22 2.73 -10.77
CA SER A 59 -1.43 2.77 -11.61
C SER A 59 -2.60 1.97 -11.03
N GLN A 60 -2.32 0.95 -10.21
CA GLN A 60 -3.31 0.14 -9.50
C GLN A 60 -3.71 0.74 -8.16
N ALA A 61 -3.14 1.89 -7.78
CA ALA A 61 -3.41 2.48 -6.48
C ALA A 61 -4.87 2.87 -6.33
N ILE A 62 -5.47 2.38 -5.25
CA ILE A 62 -6.86 2.61 -4.92
C ILE A 62 -6.95 3.74 -3.89
N ASP A 63 -7.71 4.79 -4.21
CA ASP A 63 -8.12 5.82 -3.25
C ASP A 63 -9.23 5.27 -2.37
N LEU A 64 -9.14 5.45 -1.05
CA LEU A 64 -10.23 5.11 -0.13
C LEU A 64 -11.54 5.82 -0.50
N ALA A 65 -11.47 7.05 -1.02
CA ALA A 65 -12.66 7.78 -1.46
C ALA A 65 -13.44 7.03 -2.55
N ALA A 66 -12.78 6.11 -3.27
CA ALA A 66 -13.40 5.24 -4.28
C ALA A 66 -13.96 3.93 -3.71
N LEU A 67 -13.64 3.58 -2.46
CA LEU A 67 -13.99 2.29 -1.83
C LEU A 67 -15.23 2.35 -0.93
N ALA A 68 -15.47 3.45 -0.22
CA ALA A 68 -16.65 3.62 0.63
C ALA A 68 -17.00 5.10 0.88
N SER A 69 -18.30 5.42 0.98
CA SER A 69 -18.83 6.76 1.31
C SER A 69 -19.28 6.92 2.76
N GLY A 70 -18.92 5.98 3.65
CA GLY A 70 -19.44 5.92 5.01
C GLY A 70 -18.60 6.68 6.04
N LYS A 71 -19.01 7.89 6.41
CA LYS A 71 -18.48 8.63 7.58
C LYS A 71 -18.98 8.04 8.91
N GLU A 72 -18.80 6.76 9.16
CA GLU A 72 -19.11 6.21 10.49
C GLU A 72 -17.84 6.02 11.30
N ALA A 73 -17.67 6.91 12.30
CA ALA A 73 -16.60 6.77 13.28
C ALA A 73 -17.00 5.70 14.30
N PHE A 74 -16.44 4.50 14.18
CA PHE A 74 -16.67 3.42 15.14
C PHE A 74 -16.23 3.81 16.57
N PRO A 75 -16.97 3.40 17.62
CA PRO A 75 -16.51 3.44 19.00
C PRO A 75 -15.16 2.72 19.18
N TYR A 76 -14.37 3.12 20.18
CA TYR A 76 -13.02 2.57 20.40
C TYR A 76 -12.99 1.04 20.57
N ALA A 77 -13.96 0.46 21.26
CA ALA A 77 -14.04 -0.99 21.45
C ALA A 77 -14.21 -1.74 20.11
N GLU A 78 -15.11 -1.26 19.25
CA GLU A 78 -15.35 -1.82 17.91
C GLU A 78 -14.13 -1.64 16.99
N ARG A 79 -13.43 -0.51 17.10
CA ARG A 79 -12.15 -0.27 16.40
C ARG A 79 -11.10 -1.33 16.75
N MET A 80 -10.97 -1.67 18.04
CA MET A 80 -10.00 -2.67 18.49
C MET A 80 -10.36 -4.11 18.07
N GLU A 81 -11.65 -4.44 17.98
CA GLU A 81 -12.12 -5.73 17.47
C GLU A 81 -11.83 -5.87 15.97
N HIS A 82 -12.11 -4.83 15.18
CA HIS A 82 -11.78 -4.80 13.76
C HIS A 82 -10.27 -4.87 13.50
N LEU A 83 -9.45 -4.18 14.32
CA LEU A 83 -7.99 -4.28 14.28
C LEU A 83 -7.50 -5.70 14.57
N THR A 84 -8.08 -6.36 15.57
CA THR A 84 -7.75 -7.75 15.91
C THR A 84 -8.07 -8.68 14.75
N SER A 85 -9.20 -8.46 14.08
CA SER A 85 -9.58 -9.20 12.88
C SER A 85 -8.58 -8.94 11.73
N LEU A 86 -8.24 -7.68 11.45
CA LEU A 86 -7.26 -7.33 10.42
C LEU A 86 -5.92 -8.04 10.63
N ARG A 87 -5.38 -7.99 11.86
CA ARG A 87 -4.11 -8.65 12.20
C ARG A 87 -4.17 -10.17 12.03
N ARG A 88 -5.34 -10.78 12.25
CA ARG A 88 -5.55 -12.22 12.02
C ARG A 88 -5.57 -12.57 10.54
N TRP A 89 -6.22 -11.75 9.71
CA TRP A 89 -6.40 -12.01 8.28
C TRP A 89 -5.18 -11.62 7.43
N PHE A 90 -4.39 -10.65 7.92
CA PHE A 90 -3.23 -10.10 7.21
C PHE A 90 -1.99 -10.10 8.13
N PRO A 91 -1.41 -11.28 8.43
CA PRO A 91 -0.33 -11.41 9.41
C PRO A 91 0.99 -10.76 8.98
N GLU A 92 1.21 -10.54 7.68
CA GLU A 92 2.36 -9.80 7.14
C GLU A 92 2.25 -8.27 7.34
N TRP A 93 1.13 -7.79 7.88
CA TRP A 93 0.86 -6.36 8.06
C TRP A 93 0.82 -5.98 9.54
N ALA A 94 1.63 -4.99 9.90
CA ALA A 94 1.54 -4.29 11.17
C ALA A 94 0.52 -3.16 11.03
N PHE A 95 -0.61 -3.28 11.71
CA PHE A 95 -1.65 -2.25 11.75
C PHE A 95 -1.62 -1.46 13.06
N GLU A 96 -1.75 -0.15 12.96
CA GLU A 96 -1.82 0.78 14.08
C GLU A 96 -2.84 1.90 13.86
N VAL A 97 -3.18 2.59 14.95
CA VAL A 97 -4.03 3.78 14.94
C VAL A 97 -3.11 5.01 15.07
N CYS A 98 -3.23 5.96 14.16
CA CYS A 98 -2.49 7.22 14.16
C CYS A 98 -3.35 8.37 14.71
N ASP A 99 -2.69 9.38 15.27
CA ASP A 99 -3.33 10.61 15.77
C ASP A 99 -3.74 11.58 14.65
N THR A 100 -3.32 11.32 13.42
CA THR A 100 -3.60 12.12 12.22
C THR A 100 -4.53 11.38 11.27
N GLN A 101 -5.37 12.11 10.53
CA GLN A 101 -6.19 11.51 9.46
C GLN A 101 -5.33 11.19 8.21
N PRO A 102 -5.48 10.00 7.59
CA PRO A 102 -6.32 8.88 8.01
C PRO A 102 -5.81 8.17 9.26
N VAL A 103 -6.73 7.87 10.18
CA VAL A 103 -6.41 7.38 11.53
C VAL A 103 -5.91 5.94 11.57
N TRP A 104 -5.97 5.18 10.47
CA TRP A 104 -5.44 3.83 10.41
C TRP A 104 -4.27 3.76 9.44
N HIS A 105 -3.23 3.08 9.89
CA HIS A 105 -2.00 2.85 9.15
C HIS A 105 -1.65 1.37 9.20
N GLY A 106 -1.36 0.80 8.03
CA GLY A 106 -0.86 -0.55 7.87
C GLY A 106 0.48 -0.50 7.16
N GLN A 107 1.49 -1.16 7.74
CA GLN A 107 2.83 -1.22 7.18
C GLN A 107 3.32 -2.67 7.12
N ARG A 108 4.02 -3.03 6.05
CA ARG A 108 4.68 -4.34 5.94
C ARG A 108 6.13 -4.28 6.39
N SER A 109 6.59 -5.37 6.99
CA SER A 109 8.02 -5.54 7.28
C SER A 109 8.79 -5.72 5.98
N TYR A 110 9.93 -5.03 5.90
CA TYR A 110 10.86 -5.17 4.78
C TYR A 110 11.28 -6.62 4.52
N VAL A 111 11.41 -7.41 5.59
CA VAL A 111 11.82 -8.82 5.52
C VAL A 111 10.82 -9.67 4.72
N ASP A 112 9.54 -9.30 4.72
CA ASP A 112 8.47 -10.09 4.10
C ASP A 112 8.38 -9.89 2.57
N TYR A 113 9.04 -8.85 2.04
CA TYR A 113 8.94 -8.50 0.62
C TYR A 113 10.28 -8.20 -0.09
N ALA A 114 11.42 -8.20 0.60
CA ALA A 114 12.72 -7.89 0.01
C ALA A 114 13.06 -8.73 -1.25
N GLU A 115 12.63 -9.99 -1.28
CA GLU A 115 12.86 -10.88 -2.42
C GLU A 115 11.86 -10.68 -3.56
N ARG A 116 10.72 -10.04 -3.30
CA ARG A 116 9.66 -9.83 -4.29
C ARG A 116 10.10 -8.79 -5.33
N ALA A 117 9.58 -8.92 -6.54
CA ALA A 117 9.86 -7.97 -7.62
C ALA A 117 9.21 -6.60 -7.38
N ALA A 118 8.12 -6.60 -6.61
CA ALA A 118 7.25 -5.47 -6.34
C ALA A 118 6.43 -5.74 -5.08
N ALA A 119 6.18 -4.70 -4.28
CA ALA A 119 5.34 -4.78 -3.10
C ALA A 119 4.66 -3.45 -2.78
N PHE A 120 3.41 -3.55 -2.34
CA PHE A 120 2.76 -2.49 -1.58
C PHE A 120 3.24 -2.58 -0.14
N THR A 121 3.70 -1.47 0.44
CA THR A 121 4.39 -1.48 1.74
C THR A 121 3.68 -0.64 2.78
N GLU A 122 2.79 0.26 2.35
CA GLU A 122 1.99 1.10 3.24
C GLU A 122 0.56 1.31 2.72
N VAL A 123 -0.40 1.12 3.62
CA VAL A 123 -1.81 1.46 3.42
C VAL A 123 -2.30 2.40 4.51
N ARG A 124 -3.13 3.38 4.14
CA ARG A 124 -3.82 4.28 5.08
C ARG A 124 -5.32 4.15 4.92
N GLY A 125 -6.07 4.34 6.00
CA GLY A 125 -7.52 4.10 6.09
C GLY A 125 -8.20 5.01 7.10
N SER A 126 -9.46 5.38 6.86
CA SER A 126 -10.28 6.04 7.90
C SER A 126 -11.03 5.01 8.76
N ASP A 127 -11.28 3.82 8.18
CA ASP A 127 -11.88 2.65 8.82
C ASP A 127 -11.09 1.37 8.50
N PRO A 128 -10.90 0.45 9.47
CA PRO A 128 -10.29 -0.86 9.23
C PRO A 128 -10.99 -1.69 8.14
N ARG A 129 -12.30 -1.54 7.90
CA ARG A 129 -12.99 -2.28 6.82
C ARG A 129 -12.54 -1.80 5.44
N GLU A 130 -12.27 -0.51 5.28
CA GLU A 130 -11.72 0.04 4.04
C GLU A 130 -10.33 -0.52 3.76
N LEU A 131 -9.49 -0.63 4.80
CA LEU A 131 -8.17 -1.25 4.70
C LEU A 131 -8.27 -2.73 4.30
N ALA A 132 -9.18 -3.49 4.91
CA ALA A 132 -9.41 -4.89 4.53
C ALA A 132 -9.84 -5.00 3.06
N LEU A 133 -10.81 -4.19 2.62
CA LEU A 133 -11.28 -4.18 1.24
C LEU A 133 -10.19 -3.79 0.25
N LEU A 134 -9.32 -2.85 0.62
CA LEU A 134 -8.19 -2.45 -0.19
C LEU A 134 -7.21 -3.62 -0.36
N LEU A 135 -6.82 -4.29 0.73
CA LEU A 135 -5.92 -5.44 0.69
C LEU A 135 -6.51 -6.62 -0.09
N LEU A 136 -7.83 -6.82 -0.04
CA LEU A 136 -8.53 -7.87 -0.80
C LEU A 136 -8.66 -7.57 -2.30
N ARG A 137 -8.62 -6.28 -2.71
CA ARG A 137 -8.75 -5.88 -4.12
C ARG A 137 -7.43 -5.85 -4.87
N LEU A 138 -6.31 -5.80 -4.15
CA LEU A 138 -4.97 -5.80 -4.74
C LEU A 138 -4.52 -7.24 -5.07
N PRO A 139 -3.66 -7.43 -6.09
CA PRO A 139 -3.09 -8.74 -6.37
C PRO A 139 -2.42 -9.33 -5.12
N ARG A 140 -2.77 -10.59 -4.77
CA ARG A 140 -2.34 -11.25 -3.53
C ARG A 140 -0.83 -11.24 -3.33
N ALA A 141 -0.07 -11.53 -4.39
CA ALA A 141 1.40 -11.53 -4.38
C ALA A 141 2.00 -10.15 -4.06
N GLU A 142 1.35 -9.06 -4.45
CA GLU A 142 1.80 -7.69 -4.20
C GLU A 142 1.29 -7.18 -2.83
N ALA A 143 0.11 -7.65 -2.42
CA ALA A 143 -0.56 -7.33 -1.15
C ALA A 143 -0.07 -8.15 0.05
N GLY A 144 0.72 -9.22 -0.16
CA GLY A 144 1.17 -10.09 0.94
C GLY A 144 0.05 -10.93 1.55
N VAL A 145 -0.92 -11.36 0.74
CA VAL A 145 -2.05 -12.18 1.17
C VAL A 145 -1.84 -13.62 0.73
N GLY A 146 -1.05 -14.37 1.50
CA GLY A 146 -0.71 -15.77 1.24
C GLY A 146 0.32 -15.98 0.13
N GLU A 147 0.99 -17.13 0.16
CA GLU A 147 1.69 -17.67 -1.00
C GLU A 147 0.63 -18.29 -1.94
N ASP A 148 0.68 -17.96 -3.22
CA ASP A 148 -0.04 -18.72 -4.23
C ASP A 148 0.58 -20.13 -4.29
N GLU A 149 0.13 -21.04 -3.43
CA GLU A 149 0.19 -22.50 -3.67
C GLU A 149 -0.89 -22.93 -4.70
N GLU A 150 -1.39 -22.01 -5.52
CA GLU A 150 -2.33 -22.28 -6.62
C GLU A 150 -1.59 -22.39 -7.96
N ASP A 151 -0.49 -23.14 -8.01
CA ASP A 151 0.07 -23.73 -9.26
C ASP A 151 1.02 -24.90 -8.97
N ALA A 152 0.73 -25.66 -7.91
CA ALA A 152 1.36 -26.96 -7.64
C ALA A 152 0.33 -28.08 -7.75
N ARG A 153 -0.32 -28.23 -8.91
CA ARG A 153 -0.91 -29.50 -9.36
C ARG A 153 -1.27 -29.54 -10.84
#